data_AF-A0A7K3VSD1-F1
#
_entry.id   AF-A0A7K3VSD1-F1
#
_cell.length_a   1.000
_cell.length_b   1.000
_cell.length_c   1.000
_cell.angle_alpha   90.00
_cell.angle_beta   90.00
_cell.angle_gamma   90.00
#
_symmetry.space_group_name_H-M   'P 1'
#
loop_
_entity.id
_entity.type
_entity.pdbx_description
1 polymer ?
#
loop_
_entity_poly.entity_id
_entity_poly.type
_entity_poly.pdbx_seq_one_letter_code
_entity_poly.pdbx_strand_id
1 'polypeptide(L)'
;MAAHIAETPKLEHKGYNRGLILGLTMAESMLLLVFCLLLVAAALVTAERKKRYEAERALQVTEQKLAELKKDNFDATARVVELQARLGAGNLSPIDREKFEKEWRELILARQAVDRLQKSGVEMSELEKLAALRKVLNDNGIKLDAAPTEIKRLVTANAAAKSPHEWPPIINLSEAGGYYFRSGSAELTSEFQQKLGTSISDQIADNLSRYQVDVIEVIGHTDEQPLARTNSNLDKTFIDVLDSKLPITALEPADNAGLGLARAMAVSNILKANPKLSQATVLPMSAAQLILPGDTVTAGQAGNVEARRRIEIRIRRRAQSLSP
;
A
#
# COMPACT_ATOMS: atom_id res chain seq x y z
N MET A 1 66.98 -65.13 52.65
CA MET A 1 66.85 -63.85 53.38
C MET A 1 66.35 -62.81 52.37
N ALA A 2 65.26 -62.13 52.72
CA ALA A 2 64.66 -60.95 52.08
C ALA A 2 64.15 -61.08 50.62
N ALA A 3 62.83 -61.28 50.51
CA ALA A 3 62.04 -61.00 49.32
C ALA A 3 61.89 -59.48 49.14
N HIS A 4 62.14 -58.97 47.93
CA HIS A 4 61.79 -57.60 47.56
C HIS A 4 60.67 -57.62 46.53
N ILE A 5 59.55 -57.01 46.93
CA ILE A 5 58.28 -56.90 46.23
C ILE A 5 58.44 -55.93 45.05
N ALA A 6 57.96 -56.35 43.88
CA ALA A 6 57.85 -55.51 42.70
C ALA A 6 56.72 -54.49 42.89
N GLU A 7 57.04 -53.21 42.96
CA GLU A 7 56.07 -52.13 42.81
C GLU A 7 56.13 -51.57 41.39
N THR A 8 55.11 -51.87 40.59
CA THR A 8 54.86 -51.21 39.32
C THR A 8 54.33 -49.79 39.57
N PRO A 9 54.89 -48.74 38.96
CA PRO A 9 54.39 -47.38 39.13
C PRO A 9 53.01 -47.25 38.47
N LYS A 10 51.98 -46.99 39.27
CA LYS A 10 50.66 -46.57 38.77
C LYS A 10 50.78 -45.14 38.25
N LEU A 11 50.66 -44.97 36.93
CA LEU A 11 50.47 -43.66 36.31
C LEU A 11 49.10 -43.10 36.71
N GLU A 12 49.08 -42.13 37.63
CA GLU A 12 47.87 -41.39 37.98
C GLU A 12 47.48 -40.44 36.84
N HIS A 13 46.48 -40.80 36.05
CA HIS A 13 45.75 -39.86 35.18
C HIS A 13 44.76 -39.02 36.00
N LYS A 14 45.28 -38.21 36.93
CA LYS A 14 44.46 -37.30 37.74
C LYS A 14 44.96 -35.87 37.56
N GLY A 15 44.33 -35.11 36.66
CA GLY A 15 44.48 -33.65 36.71
C GLY A 15 44.17 -32.78 35.50
N TYR A 16 44.06 -33.28 34.26
CA TYR A 16 44.05 -32.37 33.08
C TYR A 16 42.68 -31.90 32.57
N ASN A 17 41.57 -32.23 33.26
CA ASN A 17 40.22 -31.85 32.82
C ASN A 17 39.60 -30.67 33.61
N ARG A 18 40.38 -29.95 34.42
CA ARG A 18 39.88 -28.76 35.13
C ARG A 18 40.07 -27.53 34.25
N GLY A 19 39.14 -27.32 33.32
CA GLY A 19 39.10 -26.12 32.47
C GLY A 19 38.66 -26.37 31.02
N LEU A 20 38.27 -27.60 30.68
CA LEU A 20 37.74 -27.95 29.37
C LEU A 20 36.21 -27.97 29.40
N ILE A 21 35.57 -27.04 28.69
CA ILE A 21 34.14 -27.03 28.42
C ILE A 21 33.99 -27.47 26.97
N LEU A 22 33.29 -28.59 26.72
CA LEU A 22 33.02 -29.12 25.36
C LEU A 22 34.27 -29.46 24.50
N GLY A 23 35.41 -29.81 25.10
CA GLY A 23 36.61 -30.18 24.34
C GLY A 23 37.46 -28.98 23.89
N LEU A 24 37.09 -27.76 24.30
CA LEU A 24 37.88 -26.55 24.19
C LEU A 24 38.28 -26.04 25.58
N THR A 25 39.44 -25.41 25.68
CA THR A 25 39.86 -24.72 26.90
C THR A 25 38.94 -23.52 27.17
N MET A 26 38.75 -23.15 28.45
CA MET A 26 37.92 -21.98 28.80
C MET A 26 38.36 -20.71 28.04
N ALA A 27 39.66 -20.55 27.78
CA ALA A 27 40.21 -19.45 27.01
C ALA A 27 39.75 -19.46 25.53
N GLU A 28 39.75 -20.62 24.87
CA GLU A 28 39.29 -20.75 23.48
C GLU A 28 37.79 -20.45 23.34
N SER A 29 36.97 -20.91 24.28
CA SER A 29 35.52 -20.62 24.27
C SER A 29 35.22 -19.12 24.47
N MET A 30 35.98 -18.45 25.33
CA MET A 30 35.87 -17.00 25.52
C MET A 30 36.34 -16.23 24.28
N LEU A 31 37.42 -16.67 23.63
CA LEU A 31 37.95 -16.02 22.44
C LEU A 31 36.99 -16.15 21.25
N LEU A 32 36.34 -17.30 21.08
CA LEU A 32 35.29 -17.50 20.07
C LEU A 32 34.06 -16.62 20.32
N LEU A 33 33.62 -16.49 21.58
CA LEU A 33 32.50 -15.60 21.92
C LEU A 33 32.82 -14.14 21.64
N VAL A 34 34.01 -13.67 22.04
CA VAL A 34 34.45 -12.30 21.76
C VAL A 34 34.58 -12.08 20.24
N PHE A 35 35.13 -13.04 19.51
CA PHE A 35 35.24 -12.96 18.05
C PHE A 35 33.86 -12.89 17.36
N CYS A 36 32.90 -13.72 17.78
CA CYS A 36 31.52 -13.67 17.29
C CYS A 36 30.86 -12.32 17.57
N LEU A 37 31.04 -11.76 18.77
CA LEU A 37 30.51 -10.44 19.12
C LEU A 37 31.14 -9.33 18.27
N LEU A 38 32.44 -9.42 17.98
CA LEU A 38 33.13 -8.47 17.10
C LEU A 38 32.62 -8.55 15.65
N LEU A 39 32.33 -9.74 15.12
CA LEU A 39 31.76 -9.91 13.79
C LEU A 39 30.35 -9.30 13.68
N VAL A 40 29.50 -9.52 14.69
CA VAL A 40 28.16 -8.91 14.73
C VAL A 40 28.24 -7.39 14.82
N ALA A 41 29.12 -6.86 15.67
CA ALA A 41 29.34 -5.42 15.79
C ALA A 41 29.87 -4.82 14.46
N ALA A 42 30.81 -5.49 13.80
CA ALA A 42 31.34 -5.06 12.50
C ALA A 42 30.26 -5.06 11.40
N ALA A 43 29.39 -6.08 11.37
CA ALA A 43 28.28 -6.17 10.44
C ALA A 43 27.26 -5.03 10.65
N LEU A 44 26.91 -4.75 11.90
CA LEU A 44 26.01 -3.65 12.26
C LEU A 44 26.59 -2.28 11.86
N VAL A 45 27.87 -2.03 12.17
CA VAL A 45 28.55 -0.78 11.80
C VAL A 45 28.61 -0.62 10.28
N THR A 46 28.85 -1.71 9.54
CA THR A 46 28.91 -1.68 8.07
C THR A 46 27.54 -1.42 7.46
N ALA A 47 26.48 -2.03 7.98
CA ALA A 47 25.11 -1.79 7.54
C ALA A 47 24.68 -0.34 7.78
N GLU A 48 25.04 0.22 8.94
CA GLU A 48 24.72 1.61 9.28
C GLU A 48 25.50 2.61 8.42
N ARG A 49 26.78 2.34 8.14
CA ARG A 49 27.58 3.15 7.20
C ARG A 49 27.00 3.12 5.79
N LYS A 50 26.52 1.97 5.32
CA LYS A 50 25.89 1.85 3.99
C LYS A 50 24.60 2.66 3.89
N LYS A 51 23.73 2.59 4.90
CA LYS A 51 22.50 3.40 4.96
C LYS A 51 22.81 4.90 4.95
N ARG A 52 23.81 5.34 5.73
CA ARG A 52 24.23 6.75 5.75
C ARG A 52 24.76 7.21 4.39
N TYR A 53 25.60 6.40 3.76
CA TYR A 53 26.13 6.71 2.42
C TYR A 53 25.03 6.81 1.35
N GLU A 54 24.04 5.91 1.38
CA GLU A 54 22.89 5.98 0.46
C GLU A 54 22.03 7.23 0.71
N ALA A 55 21.80 7.58 1.98
CA ALA A 55 21.07 8.79 2.34
C ALA A 55 21.80 10.09 1.91
N GLU A 56 23.12 10.17 2.12
CA GLU A 56 23.95 11.30 1.69
C GLU A 56 23.95 11.46 0.17
N ARG A 57 24.04 10.34 -0.57
CA ARG A 57 23.98 10.36 -2.03
C ARG A 57 22.60 10.81 -2.54
N ALA A 58 21.53 10.36 -1.91
CA ALA A 58 20.18 10.80 -2.24
C ALA A 58 20.01 12.30 -2.00
N LEU A 59 20.51 12.82 -0.88
CA LEU A 59 20.50 14.25 -0.56
C LEU A 59 21.24 15.06 -1.64
N GLN A 60 22.44 14.63 -2.02
CA GLN A 60 23.24 15.32 -3.04
C GLN A 60 22.53 15.39 -4.40
N VAL A 61 21.84 14.31 -4.80
CA VAL A 61 21.05 14.30 -6.04
C VAL A 61 19.85 15.25 -5.94
N THR A 62 19.19 15.33 -4.78
CA THR A 62 18.07 16.27 -4.58
C THR A 62 18.53 17.72 -4.63
N GLU A 63 19.68 18.04 -4.03
CA GLU A 63 20.26 19.40 -4.07
C GLU A 63 20.67 19.81 -5.48
N GLN A 64 21.26 18.89 -6.26
CA GLN A 64 21.60 19.12 -7.67
C GLN A 64 20.35 19.42 -8.51
N LYS A 65 19.29 18.62 -8.36
CA LYS A 65 18.01 18.87 -9.05
C LYS A 65 17.39 20.20 -8.64
N LEU A 66 17.49 20.59 -7.37
CA LEU A 66 16.97 21.88 -6.91
C LEU A 66 17.75 23.06 -7.52
N ALA A 67 19.07 22.94 -7.65
CA ALA A 67 19.90 23.95 -8.29
C ALA A 67 19.59 24.08 -9.79
N GLU A 68 19.36 22.95 -10.48
CA GLU A 68 18.96 22.91 -11.88
C GLU A 68 17.58 23.57 -12.09
N LEU A 69 16.57 23.21 -11.30
CA LEU A 69 15.24 23.82 -11.36
C LEU A 69 15.27 25.34 -11.09
N LYS A 70 16.11 25.79 -10.16
CA LYS A 70 16.28 27.22 -9.89
C LYS A 70 16.89 27.97 -11.08
N LYS A 71 17.85 27.34 -11.77
CA LYS A 71 18.47 27.89 -12.97
C LYS A 71 17.46 27.97 -14.12
N ASP A 72 16.71 26.90 -14.36
CA ASP A 72 15.69 26.86 -15.41
C ASP A 72 14.60 27.91 -15.20
N ASN A 73 14.17 28.12 -13.95
CA ASN A 73 13.18 29.14 -13.60
C ASN A 73 13.75 30.57 -13.82
N PHE A 74 15.02 30.79 -13.51
CA PHE A 74 15.70 32.04 -13.81
C PHE A 74 15.80 32.31 -15.32
N ASP A 75 16.19 31.30 -16.10
CA ASP A 75 16.30 31.39 -17.56
C ASP A 75 14.93 31.60 -18.23
N ALA A 76 13.88 30.93 -17.74
CA ALA A 76 12.51 31.15 -18.18
C ALA A 76 12.03 32.57 -17.88
N THR A 77 12.33 33.10 -16.69
CA THR A 77 11.98 34.47 -16.31
C THR A 77 12.70 35.49 -17.20
N ALA A 78 13.99 35.27 -17.50
CA ALA A 78 14.75 36.13 -18.40
C ALA A 78 14.18 36.12 -19.83
N ARG A 79 13.78 34.94 -20.35
CA ARG A 79 13.11 34.81 -21.66
C ARG A 79 11.77 35.54 -21.72
N VAL A 80 10.98 35.49 -20.64
CA VAL A 80 9.71 36.24 -20.58
C VAL A 80 9.97 37.74 -20.65
N VAL A 81 10.95 38.25 -19.90
CA VAL A 81 11.34 39.68 -19.94
C VAL A 81 11.86 40.08 -21.33
N GLU A 82 12.65 39.23 -21.98
CA GLU A 82 13.16 39.46 -23.33
C GLU A 82 12.04 39.49 -24.38
N LEU A 83 11.12 38.52 -24.36
CA LEU A 83 9.96 38.48 -25.25
C LEU A 83 9.07 39.71 -25.05
N GLN A 84 8.90 40.14 -23.81
CA GLN A 84 8.13 41.33 -23.46
C GLN A 84 8.80 42.62 -23.98
N ALA A 85 10.14 42.71 -23.94
CA ALA A 85 10.89 43.81 -24.54
C ALA A 85 10.82 43.80 -26.09
N ARG A 86 10.88 42.63 -26.71
CA ARG A 86 10.73 42.48 -28.18
C ARG A 86 9.33 42.84 -28.66
N LEU A 87 8.29 42.49 -27.90
CA LEU A 87 6.91 42.90 -28.18
C LEU A 87 6.71 44.42 -28.01
N GLY A 88 7.43 45.05 -27.09
CA GLY A 88 7.42 46.50 -26.88
C GLY A 88 8.17 47.33 -27.94
N ALA A 89 9.09 46.71 -28.70
CA ALA A 89 10.01 47.39 -29.62
C ALA A 89 9.49 47.57 -31.08
N GLY A 90 8.25 47.18 -31.37
CA GLY A 90 7.49 47.72 -32.50
C GLY A 90 7.68 47.04 -33.86
N ASN A 91 6.64 46.33 -34.29
CA ASN A 91 6.15 46.41 -35.67
C ASN A 91 4.66 45.98 -35.74
N LEU A 92 3.82 46.56 -34.88
CA LEU A 92 2.38 46.35 -34.90
C LEU A 92 1.71 47.56 -35.58
N SER A 93 0.84 47.29 -36.55
CA SER A 93 -0.03 48.30 -37.15
C SER A 93 -0.82 49.04 -36.06
N PRO A 94 -1.20 50.33 -36.22
CA PRO A 94 -1.99 51.06 -35.24
C PRO A 94 -3.24 50.31 -34.74
N ILE A 95 -3.86 49.52 -35.61
CA ILE A 95 -5.02 48.67 -35.31
C ILE A 95 -4.65 47.49 -34.39
N ASP A 96 -3.50 46.86 -34.62
CA ASP A 96 -3.02 45.75 -33.80
C ASP A 96 -2.53 46.25 -32.43
N ARG A 97 -2.02 47.47 -32.36
CA ARG A 97 -1.60 48.11 -31.10
C ARG A 97 -2.79 48.40 -30.19
N GLU A 98 -3.91 48.88 -30.74
CA GLU A 98 -5.13 49.13 -29.96
C GLU A 98 -5.76 47.82 -29.46
N LYS A 99 -5.79 46.80 -30.33
CA LYS A 99 -6.26 45.46 -29.94
C LYS A 99 -5.37 44.83 -28.86
N PHE A 100 -4.05 44.93 -29.03
CA PHE A 100 -3.06 44.47 -28.04
C PHE A 100 -3.19 45.22 -26.72
N GLU A 101 -3.34 46.55 -26.73
CA GLU A 101 -3.55 47.30 -25.50
C GLU A 101 -4.84 46.91 -24.79
N LYS A 102 -5.91 46.62 -25.54
CA LYS A 102 -7.16 46.14 -24.97
C LYS A 102 -7.01 44.76 -24.32
N GLU A 103 -6.39 43.82 -25.04
CA GLU A 103 -6.08 42.48 -24.52
C GLU A 103 -5.15 42.53 -23.31
N TRP A 104 -4.14 43.41 -23.34
CA TRP A 104 -3.22 43.64 -22.23
C TRP A 104 -3.92 44.24 -21.01
N ARG A 105 -4.83 45.20 -21.20
CA ARG A 105 -5.66 45.75 -20.11
C ARG A 105 -6.57 44.67 -19.52
N GLU A 106 -7.21 43.85 -20.35
CA GLU A 106 -8.04 42.73 -19.88
C GLU A 106 -7.21 41.70 -19.09
N LEU A 107 -6.01 41.37 -19.55
CA LEU A 107 -5.09 40.45 -18.86
C LEU A 107 -4.58 41.03 -17.53
N ILE A 108 -4.25 42.32 -17.48
CA ILE A 108 -3.86 42.99 -16.21
C ILE A 108 -5.03 42.97 -15.22
N LEU A 109 -6.25 43.25 -15.68
CA LEU A 109 -7.45 43.20 -14.83
C LEU A 109 -7.71 41.79 -14.32
N ALA A 110 -7.54 40.77 -15.17
CA ALA A 110 -7.65 39.36 -14.77
C ALA A 110 -6.59 38.99 -13.73
N ARG A 111 -5.34 39.42 -13.91
CA ARG A 111 -4.25 39.21 -12.93
C ARG A 111 -4.55 39.90 -11.60
N GLN A 112 -5.00 41.16 -11.61
CA GLN A 112 -5.39 41.87 -10.39
C GLN A 112 -6.59 41.24 -9.68
N ALA A 113 -7.48 40.57 -10.42
CA ALA A 113 -8.58 39.80 -9.83
C ALA A 113 -8.06 38.51 -9.18
N VAL A 114 -7.15 37.79 -9.83
CA VAL A 114 -6.49 36.60 -9.27
C VAL A 114 -5.68 36.96 -8.02
N ASP A 115 -4.91 38.05 -8.03
CA ASP A 115 -4.14 38.52 -6.87
C ASP A 115 -5.05 38.89 -5.69
N ARG A 116 -6.25 39.44 -5.96
CA ARG A 116 -7.26 39.72 -4.92
C ARG A 116 -7.84 38.43 -4.34
N LEU A 117 -8.14 37.44 -5.19
CA LEU A 117 -8.67 36.15 -4.79
C LEU A 117 -7.66 35.35 -3.95
N GLN A 118 -6.38 35.37 -4.34
CA GLN A 118 -5.29 34.78 -3.55
C GLN A 118 -5.13 35.47 -2.19
N LYS A 119 -5.22 36.81 -2.13
CA LYS A 119 -5.21 37.55 -0.85
C LYS A 119 -6.41 37.25 0.04
N SER A 120 -7.54 36.85 -0.52
CA SER A 120 -8.71 36.35 0.23
C SER A 120 -8.63 34.86 0.59
N GLY A 121 -7.51 34.19 0.31
CA GLY A 121 -7.28 32.79 0.67
C GLY A 121 -7.79 31.75 -0.32
N VAL A 122 -8.16 32.16 -1.54
CA VAL A 122 -8.57 31.23 -2.61
C VAL A 122 -7.32 30.70 -3.31
N GLU A 123 -7.09 29.40 -3.19
CA GLU A 123 -5.93 28.71 -3.78
C GLU A 123 -6.05 28.59 -5.30
N MET A 124 -4.91 28.57 -6.00
CA MET A 124 -4.88 28.50 -7.47
C MET A 124 -5.57 27.23 -8.01
N SER A 125 -5.55 26.14 -7.22
CA SER A 125 -6.25 24.89 -7.55
C SER A 125 -7.78 25.02 -7.54
N GLU A 126 -8.34 25.95 -6.77
CA GLU A 126 -9.79 26.20 -6.75
C GLU A 126 -10.23 27.01 -7.97
N LEU A 127 -9.38 27.94 -8.42
CA LEU A 127 -9.57 28.70 -9.66
C LEU A 127 -9.57 27.78 -10.90
N GLU A 128 -8.69 26.79 -10.96
CA GLU A 128 -8.65 25.79 -12.03
C GLU A 128 -9.94 24.95 -12.08
N LYS A 129 -10.44 24.52 -10.91
CA LYS A 129 -11.71 23.80 -10.81
C LYS A 129 -12.89 24.65 -11.27
N LEU A 130 -12.92 25.94 -10.91
CA LEU A 130 -13.96 26.88 -11.35
C LEU A 130 -13.89 27.15 -12.86
N ALA A 131 -12.69 27.26 -13.42
CA ALA A 131 -12.49 27.42 -14.85
C ALA A 131 -12.93 26.18 -15.64
N ALA A 132 -12.57 24.98 -15.16
CA ALA A 132 -13.02 23.72 -15.73
C ALA A 132 -14.55 23.58 -15.66
N LEU A 133 -15.16 23.94 -14.53
CA LEU A 133 -16.62 23.94 -14.36
C LEU A 133 -17.29 24.91 -15.33
N ARG A 134 -16.79 26.15 -15.45
CA ARG A 134 -17.31 27.14 -16.41
C ARG A 134 -17.20 26.67 -17.85
N LYS A 135 -16.11 25.98 -18.21
CA LYS A 135 -15.95 25.39 -19.55
C LYS A 135 -17.00 24.32 -19.81
N VAL A 136 -17.17 23.37 -18.89
CA VAL A 136 -18.19 22.31 -18.99
C VAL A 136 -19.61 22.89 -19.09
N LEU A 137 -19.93 23.92 -18.31
CA LEU A 137 -21.23 24.59 -18.37
C LEU A 137 -21.48 25.26 -19.73
N ASN A 138 -20.48 25.96 -20.27
CA ASN A 138 -20.58 26.59 -21.59
C ASN A 138 -20.69 25.55 -22.72
N ASP A 139 -19.90 24.47 -22.68
CA ASP A 139 -19.93 23.41 -23.69
C ASP A 139 -21.30 22.70 -23.74
N ASN A 140 -22.04 22.70 -22.63
CA ASN A 140 -23.39 22.15 -22.54
C ASN A 140 -24.50 23.22 -22.68
N GLY A 141 -24.16 24.47 -23.00
CA GLY A 141 -25.11 25.56 -23.18
C GLY A 141 -25.84 25.99 -21.88
N ILE A 142 -25.31 25.62 -20.71
CA ILE A 142 -25.90 25.90 -19.40
C ILE A 142 -25.34 27.23 -18.87
N LYS A 143 -26.23 28.21 -18.64
CA LYS A 143 -25.85 29.49 -18.04
C LYS A 143 -25.48 29.29 -16.56
N LEU A 144 -24.49 30.05 -16.06
CA LEU A 144 -23.95 29.90 -14.70
C LEU A 144 -24.99 30.10 -13.58
N ASP A 145 -25.98 30.96 -13.82
CA ASP A 145 -27.09 31.27 -12.92
C ASP A 145 -28.14 30.13 -12.87
N ALA A 146 -28.34 29.43 -13.98
CA ALA A 146 -29.22 28.28 -14.09
C ALA A 146 -28.54 26.94 -13.71
N ALA A 147 -27.20 26.92 -13.62
CA ALA A 147 -26.41 25.73 -13.35
C ALA A 147 -26.83 24.97 -12.07
N PRO A 148 -27.10 25.61 -10.92
CA PRO A 148 -27.52 24.88 -9.72
C PRO A 148 -28.87 24.18 -9.90
N THR A 149 -29.80 24.81 -10.62
CA THR A 149 -31.14 24.29 -10.89
C THR A 149 -31.09 23.14 -11.89
N GLU A 150 -30.27 23.27 -12.93
CA GLU A 150 -30.10 22.21 -13.94
C GLU A 150 -29.30 21.02 -13.38
N ILE A 151 -28.27 21.26 -12.56
CA ILE A 151 -27.57 20.19 -11.83
C ILE A 151 -28.56 19.49 -10.90
N LYS A 152 -29.39 20.23 -10.15
CA LYS A 152 -30.40 19.62 -9.28
C LYS A 152 -31.42 18.80 -10.07
N ARG A 153 -31.85 19.27 -11.24
CA ARG A 153 -32.72 18.56 -12.18
C ARG A 153 -32.05 17.31 -12.74
N LEU A 154 -30.78 17.38 -13.16
CA LEU A 154 -30.03 16.23 -13.67
C LEU A 154 -29.79 15.20 -12.56
N VAL A 155 -29.49 15.62 -11.33
CA VAL A 155 -29.36 14.74 -10.17
C VAL A 155 -30.70 14.07 -9.82
N THR A 156 -31.82 14.81 -9.86
CA THR A 156 -33.15 14.22 -9.63
C THR A 156 -33.63 13.36 -10.82
N ALA A 157 -33.26 13.69 -12.05
CA ALA A 157 -33.54 12.89 -13.23
C ALA A 157 -32.70 11.60 -13.26
N ASN A 158 -31.43 11.64 -12.81
CA ASN A 158 -30.61 10.44 -12.58
C ASN A 158 -31.10 9.61 -11.39
N ALA A 159 -31.76 10.23 -10.40
CA ALA A 159 -32.42 9.50 -9.32
C ALA A 159 -33.77 8.87 -9.77
N ALA A 160 -34.43 9.44 -10.78
CA ALA A 160 -35.72 8.98 -11.31
C ALA A 160 -35.60 8.01 -12.50
N ALA A 161 -34.50 8.06 -13.25
CA ALA A 161 -34.11 6.99 -14.15
C ALA A 161 -33.61 5.82 -13.30
N LYS A 162 -34.39 4.74 -13.20
CA LYS A 162 -33.93 3.47 -12.61
C LYS A 162 -32.62 3.06 -13.28
N SER A 163 -31.50 3.36 -12.63
CA SER A 163 -30.17 3.09 -13.16
C SER A 163 -29.97 1.59 -13.39
N PRO A 164 -29.30 1.19 -14.49
CA PRO A 164 -28.73 -0.14 -14.62
C PRO A 164 -27.82 -0.37 -13.42
N HIS A 165 -28.11 -1.40 -12.64
CA HIS A 165 -27.38 -1.87 -11.45
C HIS A 165 -25.99 -1.23 -11.23
N GLU A 166 -25.89 -0.20 -10.37
CA GLU A 166 -24.59 0.20 -9.81
C GLU A 166 -24.10 -0.96 -8.94
N TRP A 167 -23.09 -1.68 -9.43
CA TRP A 167 -22.43 -2.72 -8.65
C TRP A 167 -21.54 -2.05 -7.60
N PRO A 168 -21.54 -2.54 -6.35
CA PRO A 168 -20.62 -2.04 -5.34
C PRO A 168 -19.17 -2.11 -5.83
N PRO A 169 -18.33 -1.10 -5.54
CA PRO A 169 -16.94 -1.11 -5.95
C PRO A 169 -16.20 -2.26 -5.26
N ILE A 170 -15.29 -2.92 -6.00
CA ILE A 170 -14.39 -3.93 -5.44
C ILE A 170 -13.28 -3.21 -4.67
N ILE A 171 -13.09 -3.58 -3.41
CA ILE A 171 -12.03 -3.03 -2.56
C ILE A 171 -10.82 -3.96 -2.69
N ASN A 172 -9.71 -3.45 -3.23
CA ASN A 172 -8.48 -4.21 -3.43
C ASN A 172 -7.42 -3.83 -2.38
N LEU A 173 -6.97 -4.82 -1.63
CA LEU A 173 -5.97 -4.68 -0.56
C LEU A 173 -4.76 -5.54 -0.89
N SER A 174 -3.78 -4.97 -1.59
CA SER A 174 -2.55 -5.67 -1.98
C SER A 174 -1.39 -5.42 -1.02
N GLU A 175 -0.47 -6.38 -0.92
CA GLU A 175 0.79 -6.18 -0.17
C GLU A 175 1.53 -4.94 -0.70
N ALA A 176 1.58 -4.74 -2.02
CA ALA A 176 2.17 -3.55 -2.66
C ALA A 176 1.54 -2.21 -2.19
N GLY A 177 0.27 -2.24 -1.76
CA GLY A 177 -0.44 -1.08 -1.22
C GLY A 177 -0.26 -0.86 0.29
N GLY A 178 0.64 -1.60 0.95
CA GLY A 178 0.87 -1.50 2.39
C GLY A 178 0.07 -2.52 3.23
N TYR A 179 -0.69 -3.42 2.61
CA TYR A 179 -1.55 -4.39 3.29
C TYR A 179 -0.87 -5.74 3.40
N TYR A 180 0.07 -5.83 4.34
CA TYR A 180 1.00 -6.96 4.41
C TYR A 180 0.53 -8.13 5.28
N PHE A 181 0.79 -9.33 4.78
CA PHE A 181 0.87 -10.55 5.59
C PHE A 181 2.34 -10.87 5.88
N ARG A 182 2.59 -11.61 6.96
CA ARG A 182 3.92 -12.19 7.14
C ARG A 182 4.20 -13.21 6.04
N SER A 183 5.47 -13.31 5.62
CA SER A 183 5.88 -14.16 4.50
C SER A 183 5.44 -15.62 4.71
N GLY A 184 4.80 -16.20 3.69
CA GLY A 184 4.28 -17.57 3.74
C GLY A 184 3.23 -17.83 4.82
N SER A 185 2.60 -16.77 5.35
CA SER A 185 1.64 -16.85 6.46
C SER A 185 0.33 -16.13 6.15
N ALA A 186 -0.69 -16.44 6.94
CA ALA A 186 -1.95 -15.72 7.04
C ALA A 186 -1.96 -14.69 8.19
N GLU A 187 -0.85 -14.56 8.92
CA GLU A 187 -0.72 -13.59 10.00
C GLU A 187 -0.65 -12.16 9.45
N LEU A 188 -1.52 -11.30 9.99
CA LEU A 188 -1.63 -9.89 9.62
C LEU A 188 -0.62 -9.04 10.40
N THR A 189 -0.11 -7.97 9.78
CA THR A 189 0.64 -6.96 10.53
C THR A 189 -0.30 -6.10 11.39
N SER A 190 0.22 -5.51 12.47
CA SER A 190 -0.57 -4.65 13.37
C SER A 190 -1.18 -3.46 12.64
N GLU A 191 -0.46 -2.86 11.69
CA GLU A 191 -0.97 -1.75 10.87
C GLU A 191 -2.14 -2.19 9.99
N PHE A 192 -2.03 -3.35 9.33
CA PHE A 192 -3.10 -3.86 8.49
C PHE A 192 -4.34 -4.21 9.33
N GLN A 193 -4.15 -4.85 10.49
CA GLN A 193 -5.22 -5.13 11.44
C GLN A 193 -5.95 -3.85 11.90
N GLN A 194 -5.21 -2.78 12.19
CA GLN A 194 -5.80 -1.49 12.56
C GLN A 194 -6.63 -0.89 11.42
N LYS A 195 -6.11 -0.89 10.19
CA LYS A 195 -6.84 -0.39 9.00
C LYS A 195 -8.11 -1.20 8.74
N LEU A 196 -8.04 -2.53 8.88
CA LEU A 196 -9.19 -3.43 8.76
C LEU A 196 -10.27 -3.11 9.79
N GLY A 197 -9.90 -2.86 11.05
CA GLY A 197 -10.84 -2.51 12.12
C GLY A 197 -11.42 -1.10 12.05
N THR A 198 -10.86 -0.22 11.21
CA THR A 198 -11.24 1.20 11.13
C THR A 198 -11.64 1.58 9.71
N SER A 199 -10.78 2.27 8.97
CA SER A 199 -11.10 2.89 7.67
C SER A 199 -11.65 1.91 6.64
N ILE A 200 -11.16 0.68 6.59
CA ILE A 200 -11.67 -0.34 5.66
C ILE A 200 -13.06 -0.80 6.07
N SER A 201 -13.29 -1.07 7.35
CA SER A 201 -14.63 -1.44 7.84
C SER A 201 -15.64 -0.30 7.64
N ASP A 202 -15.22 0.96 7.80
CA ASP A 202 -16.06 2.13 7.56
C ASP A 202 -16.46 2.21 6.08
N GLN A 203 -15.50 2.06 5.18
CA GLN A 203 -15.76 2.02 3.74
C GLN A 203 -16.71 0.87 3.35
N ILE A 204 -16.54 -0.32 3.95
CA ILE A 204 -17.42 -1.47 3.72
C ILE A 204 -18.84 -1.17 4.22
N ALA A 205 -18.99 -0.62 5.43
CA ALA A 205 -20.28 -0.28 6.01
C ALA A 205 -21.03 0.76 5.17
N ASP A 206 -20.34 1.79 4.70
CA ASP A 206 -20.90 2.80 3.80
C ASP A 206 -21.39 2.18 2.49
N ASN A 207 -20.60 1.28 1.90
CA ASN A 207 -20.99 0.57 0.68
C ASN A 207 -22.19 -0.36 0.90
N LEU A 208 -22.23 -1.12 2.01
CA LEU A 208 -23.37 -1.99 2.34
C LEU A 208 -24.68 -1.19 2.41
N SER A 209 -24.63 -0.04 3.08
CA SER A 209 -25.77 0.88 3.21
C SER A 209 -26.17 1.49 1.86
N ARG A 210 -25.21 2.05 1.13
CA ARG A 210 -25.44 2.74 -0.14
C ARG A 210 -26.07 1.83 -1.20
N TYR A 211 -25.56 0.61 -1.33
CA TYR A 211 -25.99 -0.33 -2.37
C TYR A 211 -27.07 -1.31 -1.89
N GLN A 212 -27.49 -1.24 -0.63
CA GLN A 212 -28.52 -2.11 -0.03
C GLN A 212 -28.21 -3.60 -0.25
N VAL A 213 -27.02 -3.97 0.21
CA VAL A 213 -26.42 -5.31 0.07
C VAL A 213 -25.92 -5.78 1.43
N ASP A 214 -25.84 -7.09 1.62
CA ASP A 214 -25.65 -7.72 2.93
C ASP A 214 -24.58 -8.83 2.92
N VAL A 215 -23.91 -9.09 1.79
CA VAL A 215 -22.87 -10.11 1.69
C VAL A 215 -21.53 -9.47 1.36
N ILE A 216 -20.51 -9.80 2.15
CA ILE A 216 -19.11 -9.43 1.97
C ILE A 216 -18.35 -10.71 1.59
N GLU A 217 -17.79 -10.77 0.40
CA GLU A 217 -16.89 -11.84 -0.04
C GLU A 217 -15.45 -11.36 0.11
N VAL A 218 -14.67 -12.09 0.90
CA VAL A 218 -13.25 -11.81 1.11
C VAL A 218 -12.48 -12.86 0.33
N ILE A 219 -11.83 -12.46 -0.75
CA ILE A 219 -11.15 -13.37 -1.67
C ILE A 219 -9.65 -13.21 -1.49
N GLY A 220 -8.98 -14.26 -1.03
CA GLY A 220 -7.53 -14.30 -0.89
C GLY A 220 -6.85 -14.77 -2.17
N HIS A 221 -5.82 -14.03 -2.59
CA HIS A 221 -4.97 -14.35 -3.72
C HIS A 221 -3.52 -14.56 -3.25
N THR A 222 -2.83 -15.46 -3.94
CA THR A 222 -1.40 -15.72 -3.76
C THR A 222 -0.66 -15.44 -5.06
N ASP A 223 0.66 -15.37 -4.98
CA ASP A 223 1.49 -15.51 -6.17
C ASP A 223 1.62 -16.99 -6.56
N GLU A 224 2.47 -17.27 -7.55
CA GLU A 224 2.74 -18.61 -8.06
C GLU A 224 3.94 -19.28 -7.39
N GLN A 225 4.50 -18.66 -6.34
CA GLN A 225 5.58 -19.30 -5.61
C GLN A 225 5.01 -20.50 -4.83
N PRO A 226 5.50 -21.73 -5.05
CA PRO A 226 5.02 -22.88 -4.31
C PRO A 226 5.42 -22.76 -2.84
N LEU A 227 4.53 -23.24 -1.96
CA LEU A 227 4.85 -23.39 -0.55
C LEU A 227 5.86 -24.52 -0.36
N ALA A 228 6.85 -24.30 0.51
CA ALA A 228 7.86 -25.31 0.83
C ALA A 228 7.32 -26.45 1.71
N ARG A 229 6.12 -26.32 2.27
CA ARG A 229 5.57 -27.27 3.24
C ARG A 229 4.73 -28.35 2.55
N THR A 230 4.80 -29.57 3.06
CA THR A 230 4.16 -30.75 2.46
C THR A 230 2.88 -31.19 3.14
N ASN A 231 2.67 -30.82 4.41
CA ASN A 231 1.51 -31.22 5.20
C ASN A 231 0.52 -30.08 5.35
N SER A 232 -0.78 -30.41 5.40
CA SER A 232 -1.84 -29.47 5.73
C SER A 232 -2.72 -29.95 6.88
N ASN A 233 -3.22 -29.01 7.67
CA ASN A 233 -4.22 -29.25 8.72
C ASN A 233 -5.56 -28.54 8.44
N LEU A 234 -5.74 -27.94 7.26
CA LEU A 234 -6.87 -27.05 6.99
C LEU A 234 -8.22 -27.70 7.30
N ASP A 235 -8.48 -28.90 6.78
CA ASP A 235 -9.75 -29.62 6.98
C ASP A 235 -10.09 -29.87 8.45
N LYS A 236 -9.06 -29.98 9.31
CA LYS A 236 -9.22 -30.24 10.73
C LYS A 236 -9.39 -28.96 11.55
N THR A 237 -8.82 -27.85 11.09
CA THR A 237 -8.60 -26.66 11.92
C THR A 237 -9.41 -25.44 11.46
N PHE A 238 -9.92 -25.41 10.23
CA PHE A 238 -10.54 -24.19 9.69
C PHE A 238 -11.80 -23.75 10.44
N ILE A 239 -12.66 -24.68 10.88
CA ILE A 239 -13.87 -24.35 11.65
C ILE A 239 -13.53 -23.69 12.98
N ASP A 240 -12.58 -24.26 13.72
CA ASP A 240 -12.18 -23.72 15.02
C ASP A 240 -11.53 -22.33 14.89
N VAL A 241 -10.85 -22.05 13.78
CA VAL A 241 -10.29 -20.73 13.49
C VAL A 241 -11.37 -19.74 13.05
N LEU A 242 -12.39 -20.16 12.29
CA LEU A 242 -13.55 -19.33 11.94
C LEU A 242 -14.39 -18.97 13.17
N ASP A 243 -14.55 -19.92 14.09
CA ASP A 243 -15.25 -19.73 15.37
C ASP A 243 -14.38 -18.99 16.41
N SER A 244 -13.18 -18.56 16.03
CA SER A 244 -12.22 -17.87 16.90
C SER A 244 -11.80 -18.66 18.15
N LYS A 245 -11.92 -20.01 18.12
CA LYS A 245 -11.42 -20.91 19.17
C LYS A 245 -9.91 -21.12 19.08
N LEU A 246 -9.36 -21.04 17.87
CA LEU A 246 -7.93 -21.13 17.60
C LEU A 246 -7.44 -19.86 16.87
N PRO A 247 -6.19 -19.44 17.09
CA PRO A 247 -5.61 -18.32 16.37
C PRO A 247 -5.37 -18.69 14.90
N ILE A 248 -5.32 -17.68 14.02
CA ILE A 248 -5.08 -17.90 12.59
C ILE A 248 -3.74 -18.60 12.30
N THR A 249 -2.76 -18.40 13.18
CA THR A 249 -1.43 -19.02 13.11
C THR A 249 -1.46 -20.53 13.32
N ALA A 250 -2.57 -21.10 13.79
CA ALA A 250 -2.76 -22.55 13.87
C ALA A 250 -3.04 -23.19 12.50
N LEU A 251 -3.41 -22.42 11.47
CA LEU A 251 -3.60 -22.96 10.12
C LEU A 251 -2.28 -23.18 9.41
N GLU A 252 -2.13 -24.38 8.86
CA GLU A 252 -1.00 -24.81 8.06
C GLU A 252 -1.49 -25.20 6.66
N PRO A 253 -1.51 -24.24 5.71
CA PRO A 253 -1.83 -24.53 4.31
C PRO A 253 -0.64 -25.19 3.59
N ALA A 254 -0.85 -26.31 2.92
CA ALA A 254 0.19 -26.96 2.10
C ALA A 254 0.32 -26.38 0.68
N ASP A 255 -0.70 -25.67 0.20
CA ASP A 255 -0.74 -25.11 -1.14
C ASP A 255 -1.24 -23.65 -1.14
N ASN A 256 -1.14 -23.04 -2.32
CA ASN A 256 -1.52 -21.65 -2.53
C ASN A 256 -3.04 -21.41 -2.43
N ALA A 257 -3.85 -22.42 -2.73
CA ALA A 257 -5.30 -22.33 -2.53
C ALA A 257 -5.63 -22.23 -1.03
N GLY A 258 -5.04 -23.10 -0.21
CA GLY A 258 -5.15 -23.11 1.23
C GLY A 258 -4.60 -21.84 1.87
N LEU A 259 -3.46 -21.32 1.38
CA LEU A 259 -2.90 -20.06 1.88
C LEU A 259 -3.80 -18.87 1.56
N GLY A 260 -4.33 -18.81 0.33
CA GLY A 260 -5.32 -17.80 -0.04
C GLY A 260 -6.54 -17.83 0.89
N LEU A 261 -7.06 -19.03 1.18
CA LEU A 261 -8.19 -19.19 2.10
C LEU A 261 -7.84 -18.75 3.53
N ALA A 262 -6.70 -19.17 4.06
CA ALA A 262 -6.25 -18.79 5.39
C ALA A 262 -6.11 -17.26 5.52
N ARG A 263 -5.54 -16.59 4.51
CA ARG A 263 -5.44 -15.12 4.48
C ARG A 263 -6.82 -14.44 4.45
N ALA A 264 -7.75 -14.96 3.66
CA ALA A 264 -9.13 -14.46 3.63
C ALA A 264 -9.83 -14.66 4.98
N MET A 265 -9.58 -15.78 5.68
CA MET A 265 -10.11 -16.02 7.02
C MET A 265 -9.56 -15.04 8.05
N ALA A 266 -8.26 -14.72 8.00
CA ALA A 266 -7.63 -13.73 8.87
C ALA A 266 -8.36 -12.38 8.82
N VAL A 267 -8.62 -11.91 7.60
CA VAL A 267 -9.36 -10.67 7.35
C VAL A 267 -10.81 -10.82 7.79
N SER A 268 -11.46 -11.93 7.44
CA SER A 268 -12.86 -12.19 7.79
C SER A 268 -13.11 -12.17 9.30
N ASN A 269 -12.19 -12.70 10.11
CA ASN A 269 -12.31 -12.68 11.56
C ASN A 269 -12.32 -11.25 12.13
N ILE A 270 -11.52 -10.34 11.57
CA ILE A 270 -11.53 -8.93 11.98
C ILE A 270 -12.83 -8.24 11.55
N LEU A 271 -13.27 -8.48 10.31
CA LEU A 271 -14.51 -7.87 9.80
C LEU A 271 -15.73 -8.35 10.60
N LYS A 272 -15.80 -9.65 10.93
CA LYS A 272 -16.88 -10.22 11.77
C LYS A 272 -16.88 -9.68 13.19
N ALA A 273 -15.69 -9.41 13.75
CA ALA A 273 -15.56 -8.82 15.09
C ALA A 273 -15.98 -7.33 15.13
N ASN A 274 -16.10 -6.66 13.97
CA ASN A 274 -16.49 -5.25 13.92
C ASN A 274 -18.00 -5.07 14.09
N PRO A 275 -18.48 -4.33 15.11
CA PRO A 275 -19.91 -4.11 15.33
C PRO A 275 -20.64 -3.49 14.14
N LYS A 276 -19.95 -2.64 13.34
CA LYS A 276 -20.53 -1.96 12.16
C LYS A 276 -20.92 -2.94 11.05
N LEU A 277 -20.32 -4.13 11.02
CA LEU A 277 -20.52 -5.14 9.98
C LEU A 277 -21.32 -6.34 10.48
N SER A 278 -21.83 -6.31 11.72
CA SER A 278 -22.51 -7.42 12.40
C SER A 278 -23.74 -7.98 11.67
N GLN A 279 -24.39 -7.17 10.84
CA GLN A 279 -25.56 -7.57 10.05
C GLN A 279 -25.20 -8.16 8.69
N ALA A 280 -23.93 -8.06 8.26
CA ALA A 280 -23.47 -8.57 6.99
C ALA A 280 -22.95 -10.01 7.13
N THR A 281 -23.18 -10.83 6.11
CA THR A 281 -22.59 -12.16 5.99
C THR A 281 -21.21 -12.06 5.37
N VAL A 282 -20.17 -12.48 6.10
CA VAL A 282 -18.78 -12.48 5.63
C VAL A 282 -18.38 -13.88 5.15
N LEU A 283 -17.99 -13.99 3.89
CA LEU A 283 -17.65 -15.24 3.20
C LEU A 283 -16.16 -15.23 2.79
N PRO A 284 -15.28 -15.97 3.48
CA PRO A 284 -13.91 -16.16 3.03
C PRO A 284 -13.84 -17.11 1.84
N MET A 285 -13.05 -16.75 0.84
CA MET A 285 -12.84 -17.51 -0.40
C MET A 285 -11.37 -17.45 -0.81
N SER A 286 -10.97 -18.40 -1.66
CA SER A 286 -9.62 -18.43 -2.24
C SER A 286 -9.71 -18.40 -3.76
N ALA A 287 -8.96 -17.47 -4.37
CA ALA A 287 -8.67 -17.47 -5.79
C ALA A 287 -7.33 -18.15 -6.11
N ALA A 288 -6.65 -18.67 -5.07
CA ALA A 288 -5.31 -19.24 -5.16
C ALA A 288 -4.37 -18.30 -5.93
N GLN A 289 -3.61 -18.85 -6.87
CA GLN A 289 -2.70 -18.14 -7.76
C GLN A 289 -3.30 -17.84 -9.14
N LEU A 290 -4.58 -18.18 -9.38
CA LEU A 290 -5.16 -18.27 -10.73
C LEU A 290 -5.46 -16.91 -11.34
N ILE A 291 -5.90 -15.93 -10.54
CA ILE A 291 -6.45 -14.67 -11.03
C ILE A 291 -5.44 -13.53 -10.84
N LEU A 292 -5.01 -12.95 -11.95
CA LEU A 292 -4.15 -11.78 -12.00
C LEU A 292 -4.96 -10.48 -11.73
N PRO A 293 -4.29 -9.39 -11.30
CA PRO A 293 -4.91 -8.07 -11.28
C PRO A 293 -5.49 -7.73 -12.67
N GLY A 294 -6.72 -7.20 -12.69
CA GLY A 294 -7.45 -6.92 -13.94
C GLY A 294 -8.29 -8.10 -14.44
N ASP A 295 -8.63 -9.06 -13.56
CA ASP A 295 -9.57 -10.17 -13.83
C ASP A 295 -9.16 -11.09 -14.99
N THR A 296 -7.86 -11.29 -15.18
CA THR A 296 -7.32 -12.22 -16.18
C THR A 296 -6.79 -13.50 -15.52
N VAL A 297 -6.89 -14.63 -16.23
CA VAL A 297 -6.37 -15.91 -15.75
C VAL A 297 -4.88 -15.99 -16.08
N THR A 298 -4.06 -16.44 -15.13
CA THR A 298 -2.62 -16.64 -15.35
C THR A 298 -2.37 -17.73 -16.40
N ALA A 299 -1.32 -17.53 -17.21
CA ALA A 299 -0.78 -18.56 -18.10
C ALA A 299 0.33 -19.41 -17.44
N GLY A 300 0.60 -19.17 -16.16
CA GLY A 300 1.76 -19.74 -15.45
C GLY A 300 2.96 -18.80 -15.57
N GLN A 301 3.13 -17.91 -14.61
CA GLN A 301 4.34 -17.13 -14.38
C GLN A 301 4.94 -17.49 -13.03
N ALA A 302 6.04 -18.26 -13.06
CA ALA A 302 6.84 -18.51 -11.87
C ALA A 302 7.38 -17.20 -11.31
N GLY A 303 7.15 -16.92 -10.03
CA GLY A 303 7.77 -15.78 -9.37
C GLY A 303 7.13 -15.34 -8.06
N ASN A 304 7.96 -14.67 -7.26
CA ASN A 304 7.58 -13.90 -6.09
C ASN A 304 7.12 -12.51 -6.54
N VAL A 305 5.80 -12.27 -6.54
CA VAL A 305 5.21 -11.01 -7.02
C VAL A 305 4.26 -10.45 -5.97
N GLU A 306 4.71 -9.42 -5.26
CA GLU A 306 3.96 -8.76 -4.18
C GLU A 306 2.54 -8.31 -4.60
N ALA A 307 2.39 -7.75 -5.80
CA ALA A 307 1.09 -7.29 -6.30
C ALA A 307 0.05 -8.42 -6.47
N ARG A 308 0.49 -9.68 -6.57
CA ARG A 308 -0.40 -10.84 -6.67
C ARG A 308 -0.91 -11.30 -5.32
N ARG A 309 -0.11 -11.10 -4.27
CA ARG A 309 -0.49 -11.37 -2.88
C ARG A 309 -1.42 -10.25 -2.41
N ARG A 310 -2.72 -10.49 -2.53
CA ARG A 310 -3.76 -9.49 -2.26
C ARG A 310 -5.02 -10.12 -1.69
N ILE A 311 -5.84 -9.28 -1.09
CA ILE A 311 -7.21 -9.55 -0.71
C ILE A 311 -8.13 -8.69 -1.57
N GLU A 312 -9.13 -9.30 -2.18
CA GLU A 312 -10.22 -8.57 -2.83
C GLU A 312 -11.46 -8.70 -1.97
N ILE A 313 -12.11 -7.58 -1.67
CA ILE A 313 -13.39 -7.56 -0.96
C ILE A 313 -14.45 -7.16 -1.96
N ARG A 314 -15.38 -8.08 -2.22
CA ARG A 314 -16.56 -7.86 -3.07
C ARG A 314 -17.78 -7.76 -2.18
N ILE A 315 -18.67 -6.85 -2.51
CA ILE A 315 -19.92 -6.67 -1.78
C ILE A 315 -21.05 -6.95 -2.76
N ARG A 316 -21.99 -7.80 -2.36
CA ARG A 316 -23.11 -8.17 -3.22
C ARG A 316 -24.37 -8.45 -2.43
N ARG A 317 -25.49 -8.52 -3.14
CA ARG A 317 -26.75 -9.00 -2.58
C ARG A 317 -26.65 -10.50 -2.33
N ARG A 318 -27.32 -10.97 -1.28
CA ARG A 318 -27.60 -12.39 -1.09
C ARG A 318 -28.24 -12.98 -2.35
N ALA A 319 -27.69 -14.09 -2.82
CA ALA A 319 -28.33 -14.89 -3.86
C ALA A 319 -29.64 -15.46 -3.30
N GLN A 320 -30.72 -15.42 -4.08
CA GLN A 320 -31.95 -16.11 -3.68
C GLN A 320 -31.62 -17.58 -3.47
N SER A 321 -32.05 -18.14 -2.33
CA SER A 321 -31.89 -19.57 -2.07
C SER A 321 -32.65 -20.32 -3.16
N LEU A 322 -31.92 -21.10 -3.96
CA LEU A 322 -32.55 -22.17 -4.72
C LEU A 322 -33.04 -23.17 -3.67
N SER A 323 -34.35 -23.23 -3.47
CA SER A 323 -34.95 -24.28 -2.65
C SER A 323 -34.51 -25.63 -3.24
N PRO A 324 -33.97 -26.55 -2.42
CA PRO A 324 -33.44 -27.82 -2.90
C PRO A 324 -34.49 -28.72 -3.54
#